data_AF-A0A3D5KN97-F1
#
_entry.id   AF-A0A3D5KN97-F1
#
_cell.length_a   1.000
_cell.length_b   1.000
_cell.length_c   1.000
_cell.angle_alpha   90.00
_cell.angle_beta   90.00
_cell.angle_gamma   90.00
#
_symmetry.space_group_name_H-M   'P 1'
#
loop_
_entity.id
_entity.type
_entity.pdbx_description
1 polymer ?
#
loop_
_entity_poly.entity_id
_entity_poly.type
_entity_poly.pdbx_seq_one_letter_code
_entity_poly.pdbx_strand_id
1 'polypeptide(L)'
;SDIYTFGPTFRAENSNTTRHLAEFWMIEPEMAFYDIQDNMQLAQDFLQYLAKYALDNCKDDLEFLDKRATEEEAAKPQDQRSELSLIARLKFVVENDFQRLSYTEAIDILKNSNPNKKKKFQYLIEEWGVDLQSEH
;
A
#
# COMPACT_ATOMS: atom_id res chain seq x y z
N SER A 1 -11.66 -5.83 -25.42
CA SER A 1 -11.64 -4.48 -24.85
C SER A 1 -10.93 -4.46 -23.51
N ASP A 2 -10.88 -5.60 -22.82
CA ASP A 2 -10.45 -5.72 -21.43
C ASP A 2 -9.35 -6.80 -21.39
N ILE A 3 -8.13 -6.43 -21.01
CA ILE A 3 -6.97 -7.33 -20.98
C ILE A 3 -6.16 -7.11 -19.71
N TYR A 4 -5.32 -8.08 -19.35
CA TYR A 4 -4.31 -7.89 -18.32
C TYR A 4 -3.05 -8.69 -18.66
N THR A 5 -1.89 -8.17 -18.27
CA THR A 5 -0.64 -8.95 -18.24
C THR A 5 -0.49 -9.61 -16.87
N PHE A 6 0.19 -10.75 -16.83
CA PHE A 6 0.72 -11.32 -15.59
C PHE A 6 2.06 -11.98 -15.95
N GLY A 7 3.16 -11.27 -15.70
CA GLY A 7 4.48 -11.70 -16.15
C GLY A 7 5.63 -11.09 -15.36
N PRO A 8 6.85 -11.61 -15.58
CA PRO A 8 8.05 -11.08 -14.96
C PRO A 8 8.43 -9.73 -15.56
N THR A 9 8.90 -8.83 -14.69
CA THR A 9 9.45 -7.51 -15.01
C THR A 9 10.81 -7.37 -14.34
N PHE A 10 11.71 -6.65 -14.99
CA PHE A 10 13.09 -6.49 -14.56
C PHE A 10 13.43 -5.03 -14.37
N ARG A 11 14.16 -4.71 -13.29
CA ARG A 11 14.76 -3.39 -13.05
C ARG A 11 16.24 -3.56 -12.79
N ALA A 12 17.07 -2.83 -13.54
CA ALA A 12 18.53 -2.90 -13.47
C ALA A 12 19.14 -1.79 -12.58
N GLU A 13 18.32 -1.16 -11.73
CA GLU A 13 18.78 -0.13 -10.80
C GLU A 13 19.71 -0.72 -9.72
N ASN A 14 20.81 -0.04 -9.42
CA ASN A 14 21.73 -0.45 -8.35
C ASN A 14 21.16 -0.06 -6.97
N SER A 15 20.04 -0.70 -6.60
CA SER A 15 19.32 -0.47 -5.34
C SER A 15 19.36 -1.73 -4.49
N ASN A 16 20.07 -1.67 -3.36
CA ASN A 16 20.13 -2.76 -2.39
C ASN A 16 19.36 -2.37 -1.11
N THR A 17 18.05 -2.51 -1.15
CA THR A 17 17.16 -2.24 -0.01
C THR A 17 16.26 -3.45 0.25
N THR A 18 15.65 -3.52 1.43
CA THR A 18 14.80 -4.66 1.83
C THR A 18 13.51 -4.81 1.03
N ARG A 19 13.19 -3.87 0.14
CA ARG A 19 11.94 -3.82 -0.64
C ARG A 19 12.14 -3.85 -2.16
N HIS A 20 13.37 -3.79 -2.66
CA HIS A 20 13.64 -3.79 -4.10
C HIS A 20 14.14 -5.16 -4.57
N LEU A 21 13.60 -5.62 -5.69
CA LEU A 21 14.01 -6.85 -6.38
C LEU A 21 14.40 -6.50 -7.82
N ALA A 22 15.48 -7.12 -8.33
CA ALA A 22 15.90 -6.94 -9.73
C ALA A 22 14.93 -7.63 -10.72
N GLU A 23 14.23 -8.66 -10.26
CA GLU A 23 13.18 -9.38 -10.98
C GLU A 23 11.96 -9.54 -10.05
N PHE A 24 10.78 -9.17 -10.54
CA PHE A 24 9.51 -9.30 -9.82
C PHE A 24 8.36 -9.48 -10.80
N TRP A 25 7.20 -9.90 -10.32
CA TRP A 25 6.02 -10.12 -11.16
C TRP A 25 5.09 -8.91 -11.10
N MET A 26 4.61 -8.48 -12.27
CA MET A 26 3.58 -7.45 -12.38
C MET A 26 2.30 -8.04 -12.95
N ILE A 27 1.17 -7.49 -12.47
CA ILE A 27 -0.15 -7.69 -13.04
C ILE A 27 -0.63 -6.32 -13.50
N GLU A 28 -0.85 -6.14 -14.81
CA GLU A 28 -1.17 -4.83 -15.41
C GLU A 28 -2.46 -4.94 -16.23
N PRO A 29 -3.64 -4.64 -15.64
CA PRO A 29 -4.90 -4.58 -16.37
C PRO A 29 -5.00 -3.31 -17.21
N GLU A 30 -5.59 -3.42 -18.41
CA GLU A 30 -5.89 -2.31 -19.31
C GLU A 30 -7.33 -2.46 -19.83
N MET A 31 -8.14 -1.41 -19.64
CA MET A 31 -9.57 -1.41 -19.93
C MET A 31 -9.91 -0.30 -20.90
N ALA A 32 -10.43 -0.66 -22.08
CA ALA A 32 -10.90 0.34 -23.03
C ALA A 32 -12.08 1.14 -22.45
N PHE A 33 -12.12 2.44 -22.74
CA PHE A 33 -13.19 3.38 -22.35
C PHE A 33 -13.26 3.73 -20.86
N TYR A 34 -12.33 3.24 -20.03
CA TYR A 34 -12.24 3.64 -18.63
C TYR A 34 -11.61 5.03 -18.51
N ASP A 35 -12.17 5.87 -17.65
CA ASP A 35 -11.49 7.06 -17.16
C ASP A 35 -10.78 6.80 -15.81
N ILE A 36 -10.27 7.86 -15.18
CA ILE A 36 -9.55 7.73 -13.91
C ILE A 36 -10.44 7.26 -12.75
N GLN A 37 -11.73 7.61 -12.73
CA GLN A 37 -12.67 7.17 -11.70
C GLN A 37 -12.94 5.68 -11.84
N ASP A 38 -13.11 5.21 -13.08
CA ASP A 38 -13.29 3.78 -13.38
C ASP A 38 -12.03 2.98 -13.01
N ASN A 39 -10.84 3.49 -13.34
CA ASN A 39 -9.58 2.84 -13.01
C ASN A 39 -9.33 2.76 -11.49
N MET A 40 -9.66 3.83 -10.75
CA MET A 40 -9.59 3.82 -9.28
C MET A 40 -10.57 2.81 -8.67
N GLN A 41 -11.79 2.71 -9.23
CA GLN A 41 -12.77 1.72 -8.77
C GLN A 41 -12.28 0.29 -9.03
N LEU A 42 -11.78 0.02 -10.24
CA LEU A 42 -11.22 -1.28 -10.61
C LEU A 42 -10.08 -1.70 -9.67
N ALA A 43 -9.17 -0.79 -9.36
CA ALA A 43 -8.06 -1.05 -8.44
C ALA A 43 -8.55 -1.38 -7.02
N GLN A 44 -9.55 -0.64 -6.52
CA GLN A 44 -10.15 -0.93 -5.21
C GLN A 44 -10.82 -2.31 -5.21
N ASP A 45 -11.69 -2.59 -6.18
CA ASP A 45 -12.43 -3.85 -6.28
C ASP A 45 -11.47 -5.04 -6.41
N PHE A 46 -10.40 -4.90 -7.20
CA PHE A 46 -9.38 -5.93 -7.38
C PHE A 46 -8.65 -6.27 -6.07
N LEU A 47 -8.19 -5.26 -5.34
CA LEU A 47 -7.47 -5.47 -4.07
C LEU A 47 -8.40 -6.02 -2.97
N GLN A 48 -9.63 -5.49 -2.87
CA GLN A 48 -10.61 -5.99 -1.91
C GLN A 48 -11.00 -7.44 -2.21
N TYR A 49 -11.19 -7.80 -3.49
CA TYR A 49 -11.47 -9.16 -3.91
C TYR A 49 -10.33 -10.12 -3.53
N LEU A 50 -9.07 -9.77 -3.84
CA LEU A 50 -7.93 -10.63 -3.51
C LEU A 50 -7.74 -10.82 -2.01
N ALA A 51 -7.86 -9.74 -1.23
CA ALA A 51 -7.78 -9.80 0.23
C ALA A 51 -8.90 -10.67 0.81
N LYS A 52 -10.13 -10.50 0.32
CA LYS A 52 -11.28 -11.35 0.71
C LYS A 52 -11.06 -12.81 0.32
N TYR A 53 -10.60 -13.07 -0.89
CA TYR A 53 -10.31 -14.43 -1.35
C TYR A 53 -9.29 -15.12 -0.44
N ALA A 54 -8.21 -14.43 -0.05
CA ALA A 54 -7.24 -14.96 0.90
C ALA A 54 -7.88 -15.24 2.28
N LEU A 55 -8.68 -14.32 2.81
CA LEU A 55 -9.39 -14.49 4.08
C LEU A 55 -10.34 -15.70 4.07
N ASP A 56 -11.05 -15.91 2.96
CA ASP A 56 -12.04 -16.97 2.83
C ASP A 56 -11.42 -18.35 2.55
N ASN A 57 -10.25 -18.40 1.90
CA ASN A 57 -9.69 -19.65 1.37
C ASN A 57 -8.34 -20.07 2.00
N CYS A 58 -7.66 -19.19 2.74
CA CYS A 58 -6.31 -19.45 3.27
C CYS A 58 -6.24 -19.35 4.80
N LYS A 59 -7.31 -19.76 5.50
CA LYS A 59 -7.46 -19.53 6.95
C LYS A 59 -6.27 -20.01 7.79
N ASP A 60 -5.89 -21.28 7.66
CA ASP A 60 -4.84 -21.88 8.51
C ASP A 60 -3.48 -21.19 8.30
N ASP A 61 -3.13 -20.89 7.04
CA ASP A 61 -1.91 -20.16 6.70
C ASP A 61 -1.94 -18.72 7.23
N LEU A 62 -3.07 -18.03 7.10
CA LEU A 62 -3.22 -16.67 7.63
C LEU A 62 -3.16 -16.63 9.15
N GLU A 63 -3.72 -17.60 9.85
CA GLU A 63 -3.62 -17.70 11.31
C GLU A 63 -2.16 -17.90 11.75
N PHE A 64 -1.40 -18.74 11.05
CA PHE A 64 0.03 -18.90 11.30
C PHE A 64 0.81 -17.60 11.05
N LEU A 65 0.56 -16.93 9.93
CA LEU A 65 1.24 -15.68 9.57
C LEU A 65 0.87 -14.52 10.51
N ASP A 66 -0.37 -14.43 10.95
CA ASP A 66 -0.84 -13.42 11.92
C ASP A 66 -0.16 -13.60 13.28
N LYS A 67 -0.02 -14.85 13.75
CA LYS A 67 0.73 -15.16 14.96
C LYS A 67 2.21 -14.76 14.80
N ARG A 68 2.86 -15.17 13.71
CA ARG A 68 4.26 -14.82 13.42
C ARG A 68 4.47 -13.30 13.40
N ALA A 69 3.57 -12.57 12.75
CA ALA A 69 3.62 -11.12 12.68
C ALA A 69 3.46 -10.50 14.07
N THR A 70 2.51 -10.99 14.87
CA THR A 70 2.28 -10.50 16.25
C THR A 70 3.51 -10.69 17.14
N GLU A 71 4.18 -11.83 17.05
CA GLU A 71 5.43 -12.10 17.78
C GLU A 71 6.57 -11.18 17.33
N GLU A 72 6.67 -10.90 16.02
CA GLU A 72 7.65 -9.95 15.47
C GLU A 72 7.41 -8.51 15.97
N GLU A 73 6.14 -8.06 15.96
CA GLU A 73 5.76 -6.74 16.47
C GLU A 73 6.03 -6.60 17.97
N ALA A 74 5.84 -7.66 18.76
CA ALA A 74 6.14 -7.65 20.20
C ALA A 74 7.63 -7.40 20.49
N ALA A 75 8.54 -7.74 19.56
CA ALA A 75 9.97 -7.46 19.69
C ALA A 75 10.35 -6.01 19.31
N LYS A 76 9.47 -5.27 18.61
CA LYS A 76 9.72 -3.89 18.19
C LYS A 76 9.44 -2.88 19.31
N PRO A 77 10.13 -1.73 19.32
CA PRO A 77 9.75 -0.58 20.14
C PRO A 77 8.29 -0.18 19.90
N GLN A 78 7.60 0.30 20.95
CA GLN A 78 6.15 0.56 20.91
C GLN A 78 5.75 1.55 19.81
N ASP A 79 6.60 2.53 19.49
CA ASP A 79 6.41 3.54 18.45
C ASP A 79 6.61 3.01 17.02
N GLN A 80 7.15 1.80 16.88
CA GLN A 80 7.37 1.13 15.59
C GLN A 80 6.42 -0.04 15.36
N ARG A 81 5.50 -0.30 16.30
CA ARG A 81 4.54 -1.39 16.20
C ARG A 81 3.39 -1.03 15.26
N SER A 82 2.96 -1.99 14.46
CA SER A 82 1.72 -1.90 13.70
C SER A 82 0.53 -1.81 14.65
N GLU A 83 -0.41 -0.90 14.39
CA GLU A 83 -1.62 -0.73 15.20
C GLU A 83 -2.60 -1.90 15.06
N LEU A 84 -2.63 -2.51 13.86
CA LEU A 84 -3.51 -3.63 13.52
C LEU A 84 -2.71 -4.91 13.34
N SER A 85 -3.29 -6.05 13.73
CA SER A 85 -2.78 -7.36 13.35
C SER A 85 -2.89 -7.57 11.83
N LEU A 86 -2.25 -8.61 11.30
CA LEU A 86 -2.27 -8.91 9.87
C LEU A 86 -3.69 -9.19 9.39
N ILE A 87 -4.43 -10.04 10.09
CA ILE A 87 -5.82 -10.38 9.72
C ILE A 87 -6.72 -9.15 9.89
N ALA A 88 -6.56 -8.39 10.98
CA ALA A 88 -7.35 -7.18 11.20
C ALA A 88 -7.14 -6.14 10.08
N ARG A 89 -5.90 -5.99 9.62
CA ARG A 89 -5.56 -5.10 8.49
C ARG A 89 -6.17 -5.58 7.17
N LEU A 90 -6.15 -6.88 6.88
CA LEU A 90 -6.81 -7.43 5.70
C LEU A 90 -8.33 -7.18 5.73
N LYS A 91 -8.97 -7.41 6.87
CA LYS A 91 -10.40 -7.11 7.05
C LYS A 91 -10.69 -5.63 6.90
N PHE A 92 -9.86 -4.77 7.48
CA PHE A 92 -10.00 -3.32 7.33
C PHE A 92 -9.99 -2.89 5.86
N VAL A 93 -9.09 -3.44 5.04
CA VAL A 93 -9.04 -3.17 3.60
C VAL A 93 -10.33 -3.62 2.89
N VAL A 94 -10.87 -4.79 3.24
CA VAL A 94 -12.08 -5.36 2.62
C VAL A 94 -13.35 -4.61 3.03
N GLU A 95 -13.41 -4.13 4.27
CA GLU A 95 -14.62 -3.57 4.88
C GLU A 95 -14.77 -2.05 4.69
N ASN A 96 -13.74 -1.36 4.21
CA ASN A 96 -13.73 0.10 4.09
C ASN A 96 -13.41 0.55 2.66
N ASP A 97 -14.05 1.63 2.24
CA ASP A 97 -13.75 2.28 0.96
C ASP A 97 -12.43 3.04 1.00
N PHE A 98 -11.73 3.06 -0.13
CA PHE A 98 -10.45 3.76 -0.23
C PHE A 98 -10.72 5.26 -0.35
N GLN A 99 -10.01 6.05 0.46
CA GLN A 99 -10.07 7.49 0.38
C GLN A 99 -9.47 7.96 -0.96
N ARG A 100 -10.25 8.71 -1.73
CA ARG A 100 -9.81 9.35 -2.98
C ARG A 100 -9.45 10.79 -2.65
N LEU A 101 -8.18 11.12 -2.82
CA LEU A 101 -7.63 12.42 -2.49
C LEU A 101 -6.78 12.91 -3.66
N SER A 102 -6.92 14.19 -4.01
CA SER A 102 -6.02 14.77 -5.00
C SER A 102 -4.62 14.92 -4.41
N TYR A 103 -3.60 14.92 -5.27
CA TYR A 103 -2.23 15.22 -4.88
C TYR A 103 -2.12 16.57 -4.16
N THR A 104 -2.86 17.59 -4.61
CA THR A 104 -2.88 18.91 -3.97
C THR A 104 -3.38 18.86 -2.53
N GLU A 105 -4.50 18.17 -2.29
CA GLU A 105 -5.02 18.01 -0.94
C GLU A 105 -4.07 17.18 -0.05
N ALA A 106 -3.41 16.15 -0.61
CA ALA A 106 -2.39 15.37 0.10
C ALA A 106 -1.23 16.26 0.57
N ILE A 107 -0.70 17.09 -0.33
CA ILE A 107 0.36 18.06 0.00
C ILE A 107 -0.11 19.04 1.07
N ASP A 108 -1.32 19.57 0.98
CA ASP A 108 -1.86 20.50 1.98
C ASP A 108 -2.00 19.85 3.36
N ILE A 109 -2.48 18.59 3.42
CA ILE A 109 -2.57 17.82 4.66
C ILE A 109 -1.18 17.61 5.25
N LEU A 110 -0.23 17.11 4.45
CA LEU A 110 1.13 16.81 4.89
C LEU A 110 1.87 18.05 5.34
N LYS A 111 1.80 19.13 4.56
CA LYS A 111 2.40 20.43 4.88
C LYS A 111 1.89 20.95 6.23
N ASN A 112 0.60 20.77 6.50
CA ASN A 112 -0.04 21.22 7.72
C ASN A 112 0.01 20.23 8.89
N SER A 113 0.50 19.02 8.68
CA SER A 113 0.60 17.98 9.69
C SER A 113 1.61 18.33 10.80
N ASN A 114 1.35 17.85 12.01
CA ASN A 114 2.28 18.01 13.13
C ASN A 114 3.66 17.37 12.86
N PRO A 115 3.76 16.16 12.25
CA PRO A 115 5.04 15.58 11.87
C PRO A 115 5.88 16.50 10.98
N ASN A 116 5.31 17.08 9.93
CA ASN A 116 6.05 18.00 9.06
C ASN A 116 6.45 19.29 9.79
N LYS A 117 5.51 19.93 10.48
CA LYS A 117 5.76 21.17 11.26
C LYS A 117 6.81 21.01 12.35
N LYS A 118 6.89 19.82 12.96
CA LYS A 118 7.87 19.47 13.99
C LYS A 118 9.14 18.82 13.43
N LYS A 119 9.32 18.83 12.10
CA LYS A 119 10.47 18.25 11.39
C LYS A 119 10.76 16.81 11.81
N LYS A 120 9.70 16.00 11.88
CA LYS A 120 9.77 14.57 12.20
C LYS A 120 9.95 13.69 10.98
N PHE A 121 9.50 14.15 9.80
CA PHE A 121 9.85 13.52 8.54
C PHE A 121 11.32 13.75 8.21
N GLN A 122 11.92 12.75 7.57
CA GLN A 122 13.26 12.86 7.00
C GLN A 122 13.27 13.79 5.77
N TYR A 123 12.20 13.75 4.97
CA TYR A 123 11.97 14.59 3.80
C TYR A 123 10.85 15.57 4.14
N LEU A 124 11.13 16.88 4.13
CA LEU A 124 10.10 17.87 4.49
C LEU A 124 9.24 18.23 3.28
N ILE A 125 7.94 18.38 3.50
CA ILE A 125 7.00 18.90 2.50
C ILE A 125 6.94 20.42 2.63
N GLU A 126 7.65 21.11 1.75
CA GLU A 126 7.72 22.58 1.74
C GLU A 126 6.82 23.20 0.65
N GLU A 127 6.80 22.58 -0.53
CA GLU A 127 6.09 23.08 -1.71
C GLU A 127 5.38 21.97 -2.49
N TRP A 128 4.47 22.40 -3.36
CA TRP A 128 3.74 21.54 -4.28
C TRP A 128 4.60 21.24 -5.51
N GLY A 129 4.58 20.00 -6.01
CA GLY A 129 5.36 19.57 -7.17
C GLY A 129 6.50 18.60 -6.87
N VAL A 130 6.67 18.20 -5.60
CA VAL A 130 7.61 17.15 -5.19
C VAL A 130 6.90 15.81 -5.02
N ASP A 131 7.55 14.72 -5.43
CA ASP A 131 7.03 13.37 -5.21
C ASP A 131 6.99 13.01 -3.73
N LEU A 132 5.93 12.29 -3.34
CA LEU A 132 5.79 11.78 -1.98
C LEU A 132 6.78 10.64 -1.72
N GLN A 133 7.37 10.63 -0.54
CA GLN A 133 8.27 9.59 -0.07
C GLN A 133 7.47 8.59 0.76
N SER A 134 8.03 7.39 0.99
CA SER A 134 7.32 6.31 1.70
C SER A 134 6.90 6.63 3.14
N GLU A 135 7.42 7.71 3.75
CA GLU A 135 7.07 8.13 5.11
C GLU A 135 5.90 9.13 5.17
N HIS A 136 5.54 9.74 4.03
CA HIS A 136 4.45 10.71 3.91
C HIS A 136 3.11 10.00 3.75
#